data_AF-A0AAV5XTJ7-F1
#
_entry.id   AF-A0AAV5XTJ7-F1
#
_cell.length_a   1.000
_cell.length_b   1.000
_cell.length_c   1.000
_cell.angle_alpha   90.00
_cell.angle_beta   90.00
_cell.angle_gamma   90.00
#
_symmetry.space_group_name_H-M   'P 1'
#
loop_
_entity.id
_entity.type
_entity.pdbx_description
1 polymer ?
#
loop_
_entity_poly.entity_id
_entity_poly.type
_entity_poly.pdbx_seq_one_letter_code
_entity_poly.pdbx_strand_id
1 'polypeptide(L)'
;MKGSATFSDRTYVVVAGLVVVALVIALAIAEAMGSEPTPVAGMDAPWADYIIAVDEALAAKDLAAARWALQRAYGAALGSRRWEGMIDVGDAAVHLGDVPRARNAYLAALFRARNQRSLEGVLRAAEAFATLGDRQVAEQCLRVAQELAGHDPGALTRVGALVQRLDDRSVAAGMLP
;
A
#
# COMPACT_ATOMS: atom_id res chain seq x y z
N MET A 1 -39.37 -7.16 62.55
CA MET A 1 -38.91 -7.67 61.24
C MET A 1 -39.42 -6.76 60.13
N LYS A 2 -38.55 -5.95 59.52
CA LYS A 2 -38.77 -5.38 58.18
C LYS A 2 -37.38 -5.10 57.58
N GLY A 3 -37.04 -5.91 56.59
CA GLY A 3 -35.73 -5.97 55.96
C GLY A 3 -35.47 -4.81 55.02
N SER A 4 -34.21 -4.39 55.01
CA SER A 4 -33.57 -3.41 54.15
C SER A 4 -33.29 -3.97 52.76
N ALA A 5 -33.87 -3.40 51.70
CA ALA A 5 -33.42 -3.61 50.32
C ALA A 5 -33.88 -2.47 49.40
N THR A 6 -33.26 -1.30 49.49
CA THR A 6 -33.49 -0.19 48.53
C THR A 6 -32.22 0.41 47.95
N PHE A 7 -31.03 0.02 48.44
CA PHE A 7 -29.75 0.54 47.97
C PHE A 7 -29.15 -0.29 46.83
N SER A 8 -29.37 -1.60 46.81
CA SER A 8 -28.76 -2.50 45.83
C SER A 8 -29.35 -2.34 44.43
N ASP A 9 -30.66 -2.06 44.34
CA ASP A 9 -31.41 -2.05 43.07
C ASP A 9 -30.98 -0.92 42.12
N ARG A 10 -30.71 0.28 42.66
CA ARG A 10 -30.23 1.42 41.86
C ARG A 10 -28.80 1.21 41.38
N THR A 11 -27.95 0.58 42.19
CA THR A 11 -26.58 0.23 41.80
C THR A 11 -26.60 -0.81 40.69
N TYR A 12 -27.49 -1.80 40.76
CA TYR A 12 -27.67 -2.78 39.67
C TYR A 12 -28.13 -2.13 38.37
N VAL A 13 -29.08 -1.19 38.40
CA VAL A 13 -29.55 -0.50 37.19
C VAL A 13 -28.44 0.33 36.54
N VAL A 14 -27.62 1.03 37.34
CA VAL A 14 -26.50 1.84 36.83
C VAL A 14 -25.40 0.94 36.24
N VAL A 15 -25.02 -0.14 36.93
CA VAL A 15 -24.01 -1.09 36.45
C VAL A 15 -24.49 -1.79 35.19
N ALA A 16 -25.75 -2.24 35.15
CA ALA A 16 -26.35 -2.85 33.96
C ALA A 16 -26.36 -1.86 32.78
N GLY A 17 -26.70 -0.59 33.02
CA GLY A 17 -26.65 0.46 32.01
C GLY A 17 -25.24 0.69 31.45
N LEU A 18 -24.22 0.76 32.31
CA LEU A 18 -22.83 0.92 31.88
C LEU A 18 -22.31 -0.28 31.07
N VAL A 19 -22.70 -1.50 31.45
CA VAL A 19 -22.33 -2.72 30.71
C VAL A 19 -22.98 -2.74 29.32
N VAL A 20 -24.24 -2.34 29.20
CA VAL A 20 -24.92 -2.23 27.90
C VAL A 20 -24.26 -1.17 27.01
N VAL A 21 -23.93 0.00 27.56
CA VAL A 21 -23.23 1.05 26.82
C VAL A 21 -21.84 0.58 26.36
N ALA A 22 -21.08 -0.09 27.24
CA ALA A 22 -19.77 -0.65 26.88
C ALA A 22 -19.89 -1.72 25.78
N LEU A 23 -20.92 -2.57 25.82
CA LEU A 23 -21.22 -3.55 24.77
C LEU A 23 -21.59 -2.91 23.44
N VAL A 24 -22.40 -1.85 23.45
CA VAL A 24 -22.76 -1.09 22.23
C VAL A 24 -21.52 -0.43 21.62
N ILE A 25 -20.66 0.16 22.45
CA ILE A 25 -19.39 0.76 21.99
C ILE A 25 -18.46 -0.32 21.42
N ALA A 26 -18.31 -1.45 22.12
CA ALA A 26 -17.48 -2.56 21.65
C ALA A 26 -18.00 -3.15 20.33
N LEU A 27 -19.31 -3.24 20.15
CA LEU A 27 -19.93 -3.70 18.91
C LEU A 27 -19.69 -2.70 17.77
N ALA A 28 -19.83 -1.40 18.01
CA ALA A 28 -19.54 -0.36 17.01
C ALA A 28 -18.06 -0.37 16.60
N ILE A 29 -17.14 -0.63 17.53
CA ILE A 29 -15.70 -0.79 17.22
C ILE A 29 -15.46 -2.08 16.43
N ALA A 30 -16.13 -3.18 16.78
CA ALA A 30 -16.04 -4.43 16.03
C ALA A 30 -16.55 -4.29 14.59
N GLU A 31 -17.64 -3.54 14.36
CA GLU A 31 -18.13 -3.25 13.01
C GLU A 31 -17.19 -2.31 12.23
N ALA A 32 -16.53 -1.36 12.90
CA ALA A 32 -15.50 -0.53 12.29
C ALA A 32 -14.23 -1.32 11.92
N MET A 33 -13.93 -2.42 12.62
CA MET A 33 -12.82 -3.33 12.30
C MET A 33 -13.20 -4.40 11.27
N GLY A 34 -14.49 -4.72 11.12
CA GLY A 34 -15.00 -5.77 10.22
C GLY A 34 -15.55 -5.28 8.89
N SER A 35 -15.68 -3.97 8.70
CA SER A 35 -16.05 -3.39 7.41
C SER A 35 -14.77 -3.10 6.64
N GLU A 36 -14.30 -4.06 5.82
CA GLU A 36 -13.45 -3.70 4.69
C GLU A 36 -14.25 -2.69 3.86
N PRO A 37 -13.82 -1.42 3.74
CA PRO A 37 -14.51 -0.48 2.88
C PRO A 37 -14.44 -1.06 1.48
N THR A 38 -15.57 -1.47 0.91
CA THR A 38 -15.64 -1.81 -0.51
C THR A 38 -15.23 -0.56 -1.28
N PRO A 39 -14.03 -0.51 -1.90
CA PRO A 39 -13.56 0.69 -2.55
C PRO A 39 -14.42 0.94 -3.78
N VAL A 40 -15.07 2.10 -3.85
CA VAL A 40 -15.72 2.55 -5.08
C VAL A 40 -14.60 2.88 -6.05
N ALA A 41 -14.25 1.91 -6.90
CA ALA A 41 -13.26 2.04 -7.95
C ALA A 41 -13.59 3.27 -8.82
N GLY A 42 -12.90 4.38 -8.56
CA GLY A 42 -13.13 5.67 -9.22
C GLY A 42 -12.91 6.88 -8.32
N MET A 43 -13.18 6.79 -7.01
CA MET A 43 -12.94 7.92 -6.07
C MET A 43 -11.64 7.80 -5.27
N ASP A 44 -11.06 6.61 -5.19
CA ASP A 44 -9.91 6.33 -4.31
C ASP A 44 -8.54 6.56 -4.98
N ALA A 45 -8.46 6.62 -6.31
CA ALA A 45 -7.20 6.70 -7.05
C ALA A 45 -7.22 7.84 -8.10
N PRO A 46 -7.03 9.12 -7.71
CA PRO A 46 -7.15 10.27 -8.60
C PRO A 46 -6.13 10.32 -9.76
N TRP A 47 -5.15 9.43 -9.76
CA TRP A 47 -4.18 9.27 -10.85
C TRP A 47 -4.59 8.22 -11.89
N ALA A 48 -5.53 7.32 -11.57
CA ALA A 48 -5.81 6.12 -12.36
C ALA A 48 -6.29 6.45 -13.78
N ASP A 49 -7.22 7.40 -13.92
CA ASP A 49 -7.71 7.85 -15.24
C ASP A 49 -6.56 8.37 -16.13
N TYR A 50 -5.56 9.01 -15.52
CA TYR A 50 -4.39 9.47 -16.28
C TYR A 50 -3.46 8.32 -16.66
N ILE A 51 -3.38 7.23 -15.88
CA ILE A 51 -2.63 6.02 -16.27
C ILE A 51 -3.30 5.34 -17.46
N ILE A 52 -4.62 5.20 -17.44
CA ILE A 52 -5.40 4.69 -18.59
C ILE A 52 -5.12 5.54 -19.83
N ALA A 53 -5.15 6.87 -19.69
CA ALA A 53 -4.83 7.78 -20.79
C ALA A 53 -3.38 7.66 -21.31
N VAL A 54 -2.42 7.28 -20.45
CA VAL A 54 -1.05 6.97 -20.90
C VAL A 54 -1.05 5.74 -21.80
N ASP A 55 -1.70 4.66 -21.36
CA ASP A 55 -1.73 3.39 -22.09
C ASP A 55 -2.47 3.52 -23.42
N GLU A 56 -3.59 4.25 -23.44
CA GLU A 56 -4.33 4.57 -24.67
C GLU A 56 -3.47 5.37 -25.66
N ALA A 57 -2.74 6.38 -25.18
CA ALA A 57 -1.85 7.17 -26.01
C ALA A 57 -0.66 6.34 -26.55
N LEU A 58 -0.10 5.45 -25.73
CA LEU A 58 0.94 4.51 -26.17
C LEU A 58 0.42 3.55 -27.24
N ALA A 59 -0.78 3.01 -27.08
CA ALA A 59 -1.42 2.15 -28.07
C ALA A 59 -1.66 2.89 -29.40
N ALA A 60 -2.02 4.17 -29.32
CA ALA A 60 -2.16 5.06 -30.48
C ALA A 60 -0.81 5.55 -31.06
N LYS A 61 0.33 5.18 -30.44
CA LYS A 61 1.68 5.67 -30.76
C LYS A 61 1.83 7.20 -30.66
N ASP A 62 0.99 7.86 -29.87
CA ASP A 62 1.08 9.28 -29.57
C ASP A 62 1.93 9.51 -28.32
N LEU A 63 3.25 9.57 -28.51
CA LEU A 63 4.19 9.80 -27.42
C LEU A 63 4.03 11.18 -26.76
N ALA A 64 3.47 12.17 -27.46
CA ALA A 64 3.25 13.50 -26.88
C ALA A 64 2.08 13.46 -25.89
N ALA A 65 0.96 12.84 -26.30
CA ALA A 65 -0.18 12.62 -25.42
C ALA A 65 0.19 11.73 -24.22
N ALA A 66 0.97 10.66 -24.45
CA ALA A 66 1.41 9.77 -23.37
C ALA A 66 2.26 10.51 -22.33
N ARG A 67 3.23 11.33 -22.76
CA ARG A 67 4.04 12.15 -21.83
C ARG A 67 3.21 13.16 -21.06
N TRP A 68 2.24 13.78 -21.72
CA TRP A 68 1.34 14.74 -21.08
C TRP A 68 0.46 14.05 -20.01
N ALA A 69 -0.15 12.92 -20.36
CA ALA A 69 -0.94 12.12 -19.43
C ALA A 69 -0.10 11.64 -18.23
N LEU A 70 1.14 11.19 -18.47
CA LEU A 70 2.06 10.79 -17.40
C LEU A 70 2.43 11.95 -16.47
N GLN A 71 2.54 13.18 -16.99
CA GLN A 71 2.74 14.37 -16.17
C GLN A 71 1.56 14.64 -15.25
N ARG A 72 0.33 14.46 -15.75
CA ARG A 72 -0.90 14.63 -14.96
C ARG A 72 -1.06 13.52 -13.92
N ALA A 73 -0.78 12.28 -14.29
CA ALA A 73 -0.77 11.12 -13.39
C ALA A 73 0.19 11.35 -12.21
N TYR A 74 1.43 11.78 -12.51
CA TYR A 74 2.43 12.09 -11.49
C TYR A 74 1.96 13.20 -10.55
N GLY A 75 1.38 14.29 -11.07
CA GLY A 75 0.85 15.37 -10.24
C GLY A 75 -0.27 14.90 -9.30
N ALA A 76 -1.22 14.12 -9.82
CA ALA A 76 -2.32 13.55 -9.04
C ALA A 76 -1.84 12.55 -7.98
N ALA A 77 -0.94 11.64 -8.36
CA ALA A 77 -0.32 10.66 -7.45
C ALA A 77 0.50 11.35 -6.36
N LEU A 78 1.28 12.38 -6.72
CA LEU A 78 2.05 13.16 -5.75
C LEU A 78 1.12 13.84 -4.74
N GLY A 79 0.02 14.45 -5.21
CA GLY A 79 -0.98 15.10 -4.37
C GLY A 79 -1.73 14.15 -3.44
N SER A 80 -1.99 12.91 -3.87
CA SER A 80 -2.69 11.90 -3.06
C SER A 80 -1.94 11.46 -1.81
N ARG A 81 -0.60 11.63 -1.78
CA ARG A 81 0.31 11.12 -0.74
C ARG A 81 0.27 9.59 -0.56
N ARG A 82 -0.34 8.87 -1.50
CA ARG A 82 -0.40 7.41 -1.53
C ARG A 82 0.85 6.82 -2.19
N TRP A 83 1.26 5.63 -1.77
CA TRP A 83 2.42 4.96 -2.37
C TRP A 83 2.03 4.29 -3.69
N GLU A 84 0.80 3.79 -3.78
CA GLU A 84 0.22 3.08 -4.92
C GLU A 84 0.34 3.93 -6.19
N GLY A 85 -0.12 5.18 -6.16
CA GLY A 85 -0.05 6.04 -7.33
C GLY A 85 1.37 6.37 -7.77
N MET A 86 2.34 6.34 -6.86
CA MET A 86 3.74 6.52 -7.25
C MET A 86 4.34 5.24 -7.83
N ILE A 87 3.84 4.05 -7.48
CA ILE A 87 4.17 2.79 -8.17
C ILE A 87 3.61 2.83 -9.60
N ASP A 88 2.31 3.11 -9.75
CA ASP A 88 1.64 3.10 -11.06
C ASP A 88 2.27 4.11 -12.03
N VAL A 89 2.62 5.30 -11.55
CA VAL A 89 3.33 6.32 -12.33
C VAL A 89 4.75 5.87 -12.68
N GLY A 90 5.42 5.15 -11.80
CA GLY A 90 6.73 4.58 -12.09
C GLY A 90 6.66 3.52 -13.18
N ASP A 91 5.70 2.60 -13.09
CA ASP A 91 5.47 1.54 -14.08
C ASP A 91 5.14 2.14 -15.46
N ALA A 92 4.27 3.15 -15.50
CA ALA A 92 3.98 3.89 -16.73
C ALA A 92 5.21 4.63 -17.29
N ALA A 93 6.06 5.21 -16.42
CA ALA A 93 7.29 5.86 -16.86
C ALA A 93 8.30 4.86 -17.46
N VAL A 94 8.37 3.62 -16.94
CA VAL A 94 9.16 2.54 -17.53
C VAL A 94 8.67 2.21 -18.94
N HIS A 95 7.36 2.08 -19.15
CA HIS A 95 6.79 1.83 -20.47
C HIS A 95 7.12 2.93 -21.50
N LEU A 96 7.26 4.18 -21.04
CA LEU A 96 7.69 5.31 -21.89
C LEU A 96 9.22 5.38 -22.09
N GLY A 97 10.00 4.58 -21.36
CA GLY A 97 11.46 4.67 -21.34
C GLY A 97 12.01 5.85 -20.52
N ASP A 98 11.20 6.50 -19.69
CA ASP A 98 11.62 7.60 -18.79
C ASP A 98 12.13 7.04 -17.46
N VAL A 99 13.30 6.38 -17.52
CA VAL A 99 13.94 5.75 -16.35
C VAL A 99 14.19 6.73 -15.20
N PRO A 100 14.68 7.98 -15.41
CA PRO A 100 14.85 8.93 -14.32
C PRO A 100 13.54 9.22 -13.58
N ARG A 101 12.43 9.38 -14.30
CA ARG A 101 11.12 9.60 -13.70
C ARG A 101 10.60 8.38 -12.97
N ALA A 102 10.77 7.19 -13.55
CA ALA A 102 10.42 5.92 -12.89
C ALA A 102 11.14 5.79 -11.54
N ARG A 103 12.46 6.00 -11.53
CA ARG A 103 13.26 5.95 -10.30
C ARG A 103 12.77 6.95 -9.24
N ASN A 104 12.48 8.20 -9.64
CA ASN A 104 11.94 9.21 -8.73
C ASN A 104 10.58 8.81 -8.15
N ALA A 105 9.71 8.23 -8.98
CA ALA A 105 8.38 7.78 -8.56
C ALA A 105 8.50 6.62 -7.56
N TYR A 106 9.31 5.60 -7.84
CA TYR A 106 9.55 4.49 -6.92
C TYR A 106 10.21 4.91 -5.60
N LEU A 107 11.11 5.90 -5.61
CA LEU A 107 11.67 6.47 -4.38
C LEU A 107 10.57 7.11 -3.53
N ALA A 108 9.69 7.91 -4.14
CA ALA A 108 8.56 8.51 -3.44
C ALA A 108 7.59 7.43 -2.90
N ALA A 109 7.34 6.36 -3.66
CA ALA A 109 6.54 5.22 -3.23
C ALA A 109 7.15 4.54 -1.99
N LEU A 110 8.45 4.24 -2.02
CA LEU A 110 9.17 3.62 -0.91
C LEU A 110 9.07 4.44 0.38
N PHE A 111 9.36 5.75 0.30
CA PHE A 111 9.29 6.61 1.48
C PHE A 111 7.87 6.66 2.06
N ARG A 112 6.84 6.73 1.21
CA ARG A 112 5.44 6.74 1.64
C ARG A 112 5.03 5.40 2.26
N ALA A 113 5.34 4.29 1.59
CA ALA A 113 5.03 2.94 2.08
C ALA A 113 5.69 2.69 3.44
N ARG A 114 6.95 3.06 3.60
CA ARG A 114 7.67 2.98 4.89
C ARG A 114 6.98 3.82 5.97
N ASN A 115 6.64 5.07 5.68
CA ASN A 115 5.96 5.95 6.65
C ASN A 115 4.58 5.42 7.06
N GLN A 116 3.89 4.77 6.13
CA GLN A 116 2.59 4.12 6.37
C GLN A 116 2.73 2.72 6.96
N ARG A 117 3.96 2.23 7.22
CA ARG A 117 4.27 0.86 7.64
C ARG A 117 3.66 -0.21 6.73
N SER A 118 3.51 0.10 5.44
CA SER A 118 2.98 -0.82 4.43
C SER A 118 4.08 -1.76 3.95
N LEU A 119 4.09 -2.99 4.45
CA LEU A 119 4.99 -4.04 3.96
C LEU A 119 4.81 -4.26 2.46
N GLU A 120 3.55 -4.30 2.00
CA GLU A 120 3.21 -4.51 0.59
C GLU A 120 3.82 -3.42 -0.30
N GLY A 121 3.66 -2.15 0.07
CA GLY A 121 4.22 -1.04 -0.69
C GLY A 121 5.76 -1.08 -0.75
N VAL A 122 6.42 -1.52 0.32
CA VAL A 122 7.89 -1.69 0.34
C VAL A 122 8.32 -2.85 -0.56
N LEU A 123 7.60 -3.97 -0.56
CA LEU A 123 7.87 -5.12 -1.44
C LEU A 123 7.66 -4.76 -2.92
N ARG A 124 6.58 -4.04 -3.24
CA ARG A 124 6.31 -3.53 -4.61
C ARG A 124 7.42 -2.58 -5.07
N ALA A 125 7.88 -1.67 -4.22
CA ALA A 125 9.01 -0.80 -4.54
C ALA A 125 10.32 -1.59 -4.75
N ALA A 126 10.58 -2.63 -3.93
CA ALA A 126 11.76 -3.48 -4.08
C ALA A 126 11.78 -4.18 -5.45
N GLU A 127 10.65 -4.77 -5.85
CA GLU A 127 10.50 -5.42 -7.16
C GLU A 127 10.66 -4.42 -8.32
N ALA A 128 10.11 -3.21 -8.17
CA ALA A 128 10.24 -2.15 -9.15
C ALA A 128 11.69 -1.70 -9.35
N PHE A 129 12.45 -1.46 -8.27
CA PHE A 129 13.88 -1.15 -8.36
C PHE A 129 14.69 -2.30 -8.95
N ALA A 130 14.38 -3.54 -8.59
CA ALA A 130 15.06 -4.70 -9.16
C ALA A 130 14.82 -4.80 -10.68
N THR A 131 13.61 -4.46 -11.14
CA THR A 131 13.26 -4.45 -12.57
C THR A 131 13.98 -3.33 -13.33
N LEU A 132 14.25 -2.19 -12.68
CA LEU A 132 15.12 -1.13 -13.23
C LEU A 132 16.62 -1.49 -13.27
N GLY A 133 17.03 -2.58 -12.62
CA GLY A 133 18.44 -2.94 -12.43
C GLY A 133 19.11 -2.25 -11.22
N ASP A 134 18.34 -1.52 -10.40
CA ASP A 134 18.82 -0.83 -9.19
C ASP A 134 18.94 -1.80 -8.01
N ARG A 135 19.77 -2.84 -8.17
CA ARG A 135 19.89 -3.97 -7.23
C ARG A 135 20.18 -3.54 -5.79
N GLN A 136 21.10 -2.61 -5.60
CA GLN A 136 21.46 -2.12 -4.26
C GLN A 136 20.27 -1.44 -3.56
N VAL A 137 19.41 -0.74 -4.33
CA VAL A 137 18.21 -0.08 -3.78
C VAL A 137 17.15 -1.12 -3.45
N ALA A 138 16.96 -2.13 -4.31
CA ALA A 138 16.05 -3.24 -4.05
C ALA A 138 16.44 -4.00 -2.77
N GLU A 139 17.73 -4.30 -2.56
CA GLU A 139 18.23 -4.91 -1.33
C GLU A 139 17.97 -4.05 -0.08
N GLN A 140 18.10 -2.73 -0.18
CA GLN A 140 17.75 -1.83 0.92
C GLN A 140 16.24 -1.86 1.21
N CYS A 141 15.39 -1.94 0.19
CA CYS A 141 13.95 -2.08 0.37
C CYS A 141 13.62 -3.40 1.09
N LEU A 142 14.28 -4.50 0.72
CA LEU A 142 14.12 -5.79 1.38
C LEU A 142 14.51 -5.74 2.86
N ARG A 143 15.60 -5.04 3.23
CA ARG A 143 15.95 -4.80 4.64
C ARG A 143 14.85 -4.05 5.39
N VAL A 144 14.30 -3.00 4.81
CA VAL A 144 13.15 -2.26 5.39
C VAL A 144 11.93 -3.18 5.54
N ALA A 145 11.66 -4.04 4.56
CA ALA A 145 10.57 -5.01 4.63
C ALA A 145 10.78 -6.05 5.76
N GLN A 146 12.01 -6.51 5.98
CA GLN A 146 12.34 -7.39 7.11
C GLN A 146 12.10 -6.68 8.46
N GLU A 147 12.52 -5.43 8.59
CA GLU A 147 12.27 -4.61 9.78
C GLU A 147 10.77 -4.42 10.05
N LEU A 148 9.97 -4.20 8.99
CA LEU A 148 8.51 -4.06 9.11
C LEU A 148 7.82 -5.39 9.44
N ALA A 149 8.32 -6.51 8.91
CA ALA A 149 7.81 -7.84 9.20
C ALA A 149 8.03 -8.24 10.67
N GLY A 150 9.14 -7.80 11.27
CA GLY A 150 9.47 -8.12 12.65
C GLY A 150 9.50 -9.63 12.89
N HIS A 151 8.63 -10.11 13.78
CA HIS A 151 8.52 -11.53 14.12
C HIS A 151 7.31 -12.22 13.46
N ASP A 152 6.55 -11.52 12.61
CA ASP A 152 5.40 -12.13 11.93
C ASP A 152 5.88 -13.16 10.89
N PRO A 153 5.61 -14.47 11.09
CA PRO A 153 6.06 -15.50 10.17
C PRO A 153 5.45 -15.34 8.76
N GLY A 154 4.23 -14.81 8.66
CA GLY A 154 3.55 -14.59 7.38
C GLY A 154 4.24 -13.49 6.56
N ALA A 155 4.50 -12.35 7.18
CA ALA A 155 5.29 -11.27 6.59
C ALA A 155 6.70 -11.73 6.19
N LEU A 156 7.42 -12.42 7.08
CA LEU A 156 8.77 -12.92 6.78
C LEU A 156 8.77 -13.91 5.60
N THR A 157 7.76 -14.77 5.50
CA THR A 157 7.58 -15.68 4.36
C THR A 157 7.41 -14.91 3.06
N ARG A 158 6.61 -13.82 3.07
CA ARG A 158 6.45 -12.96 1.87
C ARG A 158 7.75 -12.28 1.47
N VAL A 159 8.52 -11.78 2.43
CA VAL A 159 9.84 -11.19 2.15
C VAL A 159 10.77 -12.24 1.52
N GLY A 160 10.88 -13.42 2.13
CA GLY A 160 11.71 -14.52 1.62
C GLY A 160 11.29 -14.99 0.22
N ALA A 161 9.98 -15.05 -0.05
CA ALA A 161 9.47 -15.38 -1.37
C ALA A 161 9.89 -14.34 -2.44
N LEU A 162 9.91 -13.05 -2.10
CA LEU A 162 10.39 -12.03 -3.02
C LEU A 162 11.91 -12.13 -3.24
N VAL A 163 12.69 -12.32 -2.17
CA VAL A 163 14.15 -12.54 -2.27
C VAL A 163 14.45 -13.67 -3.26
N GLN A 164 13.82 -14.82 -3.08
CA GLN A 164 14.02 -15.98 -3.94
C GLN A 164 13.71 -15.66 -5.41
N ARG A 165 12.57 -15.02 -5.69
CA ARG A 165 12.21 -14.63 -7.06
C ARG A 165 13.23 -13.69 -7.71
N LEU A 166 13.81 -12.77 -6.94
CA LEU A 166 14.81 -11.84 -7.45
C LEU A 166 16.16 -12.52 -7.70
N ASP A 167 16.55 -13.46 -6.82
CA ASP A 167 17.75 -14.26 -7.01
C ASP A 167 17.63 -15.15 -8.26
N ASP A 168 16.51 -15.87 -8.41
CA ASP A 168 16.22 -16.71 -9.58
C ASP A 168 16.29 -15.89 -10.89
N ARG A 169 15.74 -14.67 -10.89
CA ARG A 169 15.80 -13.75 -12.03
C ARG A 169 17.23 -13.30 -12.33
N SER A 170 18.03 -13.03 -11.31
CA SER A 170 19.42 -12.60 -11.48
C SER A 170 20.29 -13.71 -12.08
N VAL A 171 20.05 -14.97 -11.68
CA VAL A 171 20.71 -16.15 -12.24
C VAL A 171 20.32 -16.32 -13.71
N ALA A 172 19.03 -16.22 -14.02
CA ALA A 172 18.55 -16.31 -15.40
C ALA A 172 19.15 -15.22 -16.30
N ALA A 173 19.26 -13.98 -15.81
CA ALA A 173 19.86 -12.88 -16.56
C ALA A 173 21.37 -13.07 -16.81
N GLY A 174 22.09 -13.69 -15.87
CA GLY A 174 23.52 -13.99 -16.02
C GLY A 174 23.83 -15.22 -16.89
N MET A 175 22.85 -16.06 -17.20
CA MET A 175 22.99 -17.24 -18.06
C MET A 175 22.77 -16.95 -19.56
N LEU A 176 22.28 -15.75 -19.92
CA LEU A 176 22.11 -15.36 -21.32
C LEU A 176 23.48 -14.94 -21.91
N PRO A 177 23.97 -15.61 -22.97
CA PRO A 177 25.29 -15.37 -23.57
C PRO A 177 25.38 -14.05 -24.34
#